data_AF-A0A2D4HK88-F1
#
_entry.id   AF-A0A2D4HK88-F1
#
_cell.length_a   1.000
_cell.length_b   1.000
_cell.length_c   1.000
_cell.angle_alpha   90.00
_cell.angle_beta   90.00
_cell.angle_gamma   90.00
#
_symmetry.space_group_name_H-M   'P 1'
#
loop_
_entity.id
_entity.type
_entity.pdbx_description
1 polymer ?
#
loop_
_entity_poly.entity_id
_entity_poly.type
_entity_poly.pdbx_seq_one_letter_code
_entity_poly.pdbx_strand_id
1 'polypeptide(L)'
;REENLKMVWRINPAHRKLQARLDQMRKFRRQHEQLRAVIVRVLRPQVTAVAQQNQGDVPEPQDMKVAEVLFDAADANAIEEVNLAYENVKEVDGLDVSKEGTEAWEAAMKRYDERIDRVETRITARLRDQLGTAKNANEMFRIFSRFNALFVRPHIRGAIREYQTQLIQRVKDDIESLHDKFKVQYPQSQACKMSHVRDLPPVAGSIIWAKQIDRQLTAYMKRVEDVLGKGWENHVEGQKLKQDGDSFRMKLNTQEIFDDWARKVQQRNLGVSGRIFTIESTRVRGRTGNVLKLKVNFLPEIITLSKEVRNLKWLGFRVPLAIVNKAHQANQLYPFAISLIESVRTYERTCEKVEERNTISLLVAGLKKEVQALIAEGIALVWESYKLDPYVQRLAENVFNFQEKVDDLLIIEEKIDLEVRSLETCMYDHKTFSEILNRVQKAVDDLNLHSYSNLPIWVN
;
A
#
# COMPACT_ATOMS: atom_id res chain seq x y z
N ARG A 1 -73.63 10.47 -44.01
CA ARG A 1 -72.78 11.67 -44.18
C ARG A 1 -72.64 12.31 -42.81
N GLU A 2 -71.59 11.93 -42.07
CA GLU A 2 -71.17 12.62 -40.85
C GLU A 2 -70.16 13.69 -41.26
N GLU A 3 -70.56 14.96 -41.25
CA GLU A 3 -69.59 16.04 -41.23
C GLU A 3 -69.14 16.21 -39.78
N ASN A 4 -67.97 15.64 -39.48
CA ASN A 4 -67.24 15.86 -38.24
C ASN A 4 -67.01 17.37 -38.04
N LEU A 5 -67.88 18.02 -37.27
CA LEU A 5 -67.66 19.34 -36.69
C LEU A 5 -66.42 19.26 -35.79
N LYS A 6 -65.27 19.62 -36.34
CA LYS A 6 -64.00 19.68 -35.59
C LYS A 6 -64.15 20.71 -34.48
N MET A 7 -64.35 20.26 -33.24
CA MET A 7 -64.15 21.06 -32.02
C MET A 7 -62.65 21.34 -31.86
N VAL A 8 -62.14 22.29 -32.62
CA VAL A 8 -60.74 22.74 -32.53
C VAL A 8 -60.61 23.83 -31.50
N TRP A 9 -59.92 23.53 -30.40
CA TRP A 9 -59.60 24.49 -29.35
C TRP A 9 -58.44 25.38 -29.82
N ARG A 10 -58.73 26.63 -30.21
CA ARG A 10 -57.72 27.63 -30.55
C ARG A 10 -57.39 28.51 -29.34
N ILE A 11 -56.79 27.92 -28.31
CA ILE A 11 -56.36 28.64 -27.10
C ILE A 11 -54.90 29.10 -27.24
N ASN A 12 -54.71 30.32 -27.77
CA ASN A 12 -53.41 30.96 -27.93
C ASN A 12 -53.37 32.31 -27.18
N PRO A 13 -53.21 32.32 -25.85
CA PRO A 13 -53.12 33.54 -25.08
C PRO A 13 -51.83 34.32 -25.39
N ALA A 14 -51.89 35.65 -25.32
CA ALA A 14 -50.76 36.54 -25.64
C ALA A 14 -49.51 36.26 -24.80
N HIS A 15 -49.67 35.86 -23.53
CA HIS A 15 -48.56 35.56 -22.62
C HIS A 15 -47.72 34.34 -23.04
N ARG A 16 -48.24 33.43 -23.89
CA ARG A 16 -47.46 32.26 -24.34
C ARG A 16 -46.24 32.65 -25.16
N LYS A 17 -46.34 33.72 -25.95
CA LYS A 17 -45.21 34.25 -26.73
C LYS A 17 -44.15 34.85 -25.82
N LEU A 18 -44.58 35.57 -24.78
CA LEU A 18 -43.68 36.14 -23.76
C LEU A 18 -43.03 35.04 -22.91
N GLN A 19 -43.79 34.02 -22.52
CA GLN A 19 -43.26 32.86 -21.79
C GLN A 19 -42.19 32.12 -22.60
N ALA A 20 -42.42 31.87 -23.89
CA ALA A 20 -41.43 31.27 -24.77
C ALA A 20 -40.14 32.10 -24.85
N ARG A 21 -40.26 33.45 -24.89
CA ARG A 21 -39.11 34.35 -24.88
C ARG A 21 -38.36 34.32 -23.54
N LEU A 22 -39.06 34.31 -22.40
CA LEU A 22 -38.42 34.16 -21.09
C LEU A 22 -37.72 32.80 -20.92
N ASP A 23 -38.29 31.73 -21.48
CA ASP A 23 -37.66 30.41 -21.47
C ASP A 23 -36.41 30.37 -22.37
N GLN A 24 -36.41 31.07 -23.51
CA GLN A 24 -35.22 31.27 -24.34
C GLN A 24 -34.15 32.07 -23.58
N MET A 25 -34.49 33.20 -22.97
CA MET A 25 -33.55 33.99 -22.14
C MET A 25 -32.99 33.18 -20.98
N ARG A 26 -33.81 32.36 -20.33
CA ARG A 26 -33.39 31.46 -19.25
C ARG A 26 -32.39 30.42 -19.75
N LYS A 27 -32.65 29.79 -20.91
CA LYS A 27 -31.72 28.83 -21.52
C LYS A 27 -30.41 29.51 -21.92
N PHE A 28 -30.50 30.66 -22.57
CA PHE A 28 -29.36 31.48 -22.98
C PHE A 28 -28.47 31.84 -21.79
N ARG A 29 -29.02 32.40 -20.71
CA ARG A 29 -28.23 32.74 -19.51
C ARG A 29 -27.61 31.51 -18.84
N ARG A 30 -28.34 30.39 -18.76
CA ARG A 30 -27.78 29.14 -18.23
C ARG A 30 -26.62 28.63 -19.08
N GLN A 31 -26.75 28.66 -20.40
CA GLN A 31 -25.69 28.23 -21.32
C GLN A 31 -24.48 29.17 -21.28
N HIS A 32 -24.71 30.49 -21.19
CA HIS A 32 -23.65 31.49 -21.08
C HIS A 32 -22.88 31.37 -19.76
N GLU A 33 -23.58 31.25 -18.62
CA GLU A 33 -22.93 31.08 -17.32
C GLU A 33 -22.19 29.74 -17.24
N GLN A 34 -22.74 28.68 -17.82
CA GLN A 34 -22.01 27.42 -17.97
C GLN A 34 -20.74 27.61 -18.79
N LEU A 35 -20.80 28.30 -19.94
CA LEU A 35 -19.60 28.59 -20.74
C LEU A 35 -18.57 29.37 -19.95
N ARG A 36 -18.98 30.46 -19.32
CA ARG A 36 -18.07 31.31 -18.55
C ARG A 36 -17.44 30.54 -17.41
N ALA A 37 -18.23 29.79 -16.64
CA ALA A 37 -17.71 28.97 -15.54
C ALA A 37 -16.74 27.90 -16.05
N VAL A 38 -17.04 27.27 -17.19
CA VAL A 38 -16.18 26.23 -17.78
C VAL A 38 -14.89 26.85 -18.32
N ILE A 39 -14.98 27.92 -19.10
CA ILE A 39 -13.84 28.62 -19.69
C ILE A 39 -12.95 29.18 -18.58
N VAL A 40 -13.50 29.77 -17.52
CA VAL A 40 -12.71 30.27 -16.38
C VAL A 40 -12.04 29.12 -15.64
N ARG A 41 -12.71 27.98 -15.42
CA ARG A 41 -12.11 26.81 -14.76
C ARG A 41 -11.03 26.12 -15.60
N VAL A 42 -11.16 26.20 -16.92
CA VAL A 42 -10.29 25.53 -17.88
C VAL A 42 -9.09 26.39 -18.24
N LEU A 43 -9.30 27.66 -18.55
CA LEU A 43 -8.29 28.57 -19.11
C LEU A 43 -7.54 29.38 -18.07
N ARG A 44 -8.03 29.56 -16.84
CA ARG A 44 -7.12 29.98 -15.77
C ARG A 44 -6.18 28.83 -15.45
N PRO A 45 -4.86 29.04 -15.47
CA PRO A 45 -3.98 28.19 -14.70
C PRO A 45 -4.43 28.28 -13.23
N GLN A 46 -4.35 27.18 -12.48
CA GLN A 46 -4.12 27.37 -11.06
C GLN A 46 -2.80 28.12 -10.98
N VAL A 47 -2.87 29.43 -10.70
CA VAL A 47 -1.75 30.14 -10.12
C VAL A 47 -1.41 29.29 -8.90
N THR A 48 -0.33 28.54 -9.03
CA THR A 48 0.19 27.67 -8.00
C THR A 48 0.31 28.51 -6.74
N ALA A 49 -0.40 28.08 -5.70
CA ALA A 49 -0.19 28.51 -4.34
C ALA A 49 1.19 28.01 -3.85
N VAL A 50 2.26 28.50 -4.49
CA VAL A 50 3.67 28.30 -4.13
C VAL A 50 4.45 29.63 -4.26
N ALA A 51 3.75 30.77 -4.31
CA ALA A 51 4.38 32.08 -4.10
C ALA A 51 4.52 32.38 -2.60
N GLN A 52 5.23 31.51 -1.88
CA GLN A 52 5.87 31.78 -0.60
C GLN A 52 6.71 30.54 -0.24
N GLN A 53 8.02 30.73 -0.11
CA GLN A 53 9.08 29.74 0.16
C GLN A 53 9.70 29.06 -1.07
N ASN A 54 10.59 29.77 -1.76
CA ASN A 54 12.02 29.44 -1.73
C ASN A 54 12.84 30.45 -2.54
N GLN A 55 13.76 31.13 -1.86
CA GLN A 55 14.91 31.80 -2.45
C GLN A 55 15.91 30.73 -2.91
N GLY A 56 16.43 30.86 -4.13
CA GLY A 56 17.50 30.01 -4.66
C GLY A 56 17.65 30.20 -6.16
N ASP A 57 18.61 31.03 -6.55
CA ASP A 57 19.05 31.30 -7.93
C ASP A 57 19.45 30.02 -8.68
N VAL A 58 18.83 29.78 -9.84
CA VAL A 58 19.46 29.14 -11.02
C VAL A 58 18.81 29.73 -12.29
N PRO A 59 19.56 30.20 -13.30
CA PRO A 59 18.98 30.72 -14.53
C PRO A 59 18.60 29.58 -15.48
N GLU A 60 17.30 29.27 -15.59
CA GLU A 60 16.76 28.42 -16.65
C GLU A 60 16.43 29.25 -17.92
N PRO A 61 16.52 28.65 -19.13
CA PRO A 61 16.50 29.35 -20.40
C PRO A 61 15.17 30.07 -20.68
N GLN A 62 15.28 31.30 -21.20
CA GLN A 62 14.19 32.26 -21.38
C GLN A 62 13.08 31.80 -22.36
N ASP A 63 13.32 30.77 -23.17
CA ASP A 63 12.39 30.34 -24.22
C ASP A 63 11.12 29.64 -23.68
N MET A 64 11.18 29.01 -22.51
CA MET A 64 10.00 28.36 -21.90
C MET A 64 9.02 29.36 -21.27
N LYS A 65 9.51 30.47 -20.71
CA LYS A 65 8.66 31.54 -20.15
C LYS A 65 7.91 32.30 -21.25
N VAL A 66 8.52 32.48 -22.42
CA VAL A 66 7.86 33.18 -23.53
C VAL A 66 6.68 32.36 -24.05
N ALA A 67 6.81 31.03 -24.13
CA ALA A 67 5.69 30.15 -24.47
C ALA A 67 4.56 30.23 -23.43
N GLU A 68 4.88 30.12 -22.13
CA GLU A 68 3.89 30.16 -21.03
C GLU A 68 3.12 31.49 -20.95
N VAL A 69 3.78 32.62 -21.25
CA VAL A 69 3.15 33.96 -21.27
C VAL A 69 2.33 34.19 -22.55
N LEU A 70 2.73 33.63 -23.69
CA LEU A 70 1.94 33.65 -24.93
C LEU A 70 0.65 32.82 -24.82
N PHE A 71 0.67 31.75 -24.01
CA PHE A 71 -0.52 30.94 -23.74
C PHE A 71 -1.61 31.71 -22.97
N ASP A 72 -1.23 32.67 -22.12
CA ASP A 72 -2.16 33.47 -21.29
C ASP A 72 -2.93 34.52 -22.12
N ALA A 73 -2.29 35.08 -23.16
CA ALA A 73 -2.88 36.12 -24.01
C ALA A 73 -3.99 35.58 -24.94
N ALA A 74 -3.82 34.37 -25.49
CA ALA A 74 -4.84 33.75 -26.33
C ALA A 74 -6.07 33.28 -25.53
N ASP A 75 -5.85 32.94 -24.25
CA ASP A 75 -6.86 32.44 -23.32
C ASP A 75 -7.68 33.56 -22.68
N ALA A 76 -7.03 34.69 -22.36
CA ALA A 76 -7.70 35.94 -22.00
C ALA A 76 -8.58 36.44 -23.16
N ASN A 77 -8.09 36.33 -24.40
CA ASN A 77 -8.83 36.74 -25.59
C ASN A 77 -10.11 35.92 -25.80
N ALA A 78 -10.13 34.61 -25.50
CA ALA A 78 -11.35 33.80 -25.59
C ALA A 78 -12.42 34.22 -24.56
N ILE A 79 -12.00 34.67 -23.38
CA ILE A 79 -12.91 35.19 -22.34
C ILE A 79 -13.48 36.55 -22.75
N GLU A 80 -12.63 37.44 -23.27
CA GLU A 80 -13.03 38.74 -23.81
C GLU A 80 -14.00 38.58 -24.98
N GLU A 81 -13.75 37.62 -25.88
CA GLU A 81 -14.61 37.34 -27.02
C GLU A 81 -16.02 36.91 -26.61
N VAL A 82 -16.11 36.06 -25.58
CA VAL A 82 -17.40 35.59 -25.02
C VAL A 82 -18.14 36.72 -24.27
N ASN A 83 -17.41 37.61 -23.60
CA ASN A 83 -18.01 38.78 -22.94
C ASN A 83 -18.54 39.78 -23.97
N LEU A 84 -17.78 40.09 -25.03
CA LEU A 84 -18.22 40.96 -26.12
C LEU A 84 -19.44 40.38 -26.84
N ALA A 85 -19.48 39.06 -27.06
CA ALA A 85 -20.65 38.40 -27.64
C ALA A 85 -21.89 38.56 -26.74
N TYR A 86 -21.73 38.46 -25.42
CA TYR A 86 -22.82 38.65 -24.47
C TYR A 86 -23.30 40.11 -24.38
N GLU A 87 -22.39 41.07 -24.39
CA GLU A 87 -22.71 42.50 -24.41
C GLU A 87 -23.55 42.85 -25.65
N ASN A 88 -23.18 42.35 -26.83
CA ASN A 88 -23.97 42.55 -28.05
C ASN A 88 -25.39 41.99 -27.99
N VAL A 89 -25.64 40.93 -27.20
CA VAL A 89 -26.98 40.36 -26.97
C VAL A 89 -27.72 41.08 -25.84
N LYS A 90 -27.00 41.72 -24.92
CA LYS A 90 -27.59 42.50 -23.84
C LYS A 90 -28.14 43.84 -24.35
N GLU A 91 -27.51 44.43 -25.36
CA GLU A 91 -27.94 45.71 -25.96
C GLU A 91 -29.25 45.61 -26.76
N VAL A 92 -29.68 44.41 -27.16
CA VAL A 92 -31.00 44.22 -27.81
C VAL A 92 -32.11 44.11 -26.77
N ASP A 93 -33.24 44.78 -27.01
CA ASP A 93 -34.37 44.73 -26.07
C ASP A 93 -34.98 43.31 -26.02
N GLY A 94 -34.68 42.60 -24.93
CA GLY A 94 -35.11 41.24 -24.68
C GLY A 94 -36.61 41.10 -24.35
N LEU A 95 -37.36 42.20 -24.21
CA LEU A 95 -38.78 42.17 -23.84
C LEU A 95 -39.74 42.55 -24.98
N ASP A 96 -39.21 43.01 -26.11
CA ASP A 96 -40.00 43.33 -27.29
C ASP A 96 -40.45 42.06 -28.04
N VAL A 97 -41.73 41.71 -27.87
CA VAL A 97 -42.42 40.59 -28.55
C VAL A 97 -43.08 40.99 -29.88
N SER A 98 -42.72 42.17 -30.42
CA SER A 98 -43.11 42.58 -31.78
C SER A 98 -42.44 41.67 -32.82
N LYS A 99 -42.94 41.67 -34.06
CA LYS A 99 -42.30 40.87 -35.14
C LYS A 99 -40.83 41.28 -35.35
N GLU A 100 -40.56 42.58 -35.28
CA GLU A 100 -39.22 43.15 -35.38
C GLU A 100 -38.36 42.78 -34.16
N GLY A 101 -38.93 42.73 -32.95
CA GLY A 101 -38.25 42.28 -31.74
C GLY A 101 -37.94 40.78 -31.72
N THR A 102 -38.76 39.95 -32.37
CA THR A 102 -38.44 38.52 -32.58
C THR A 102 -37.33 38.32 -33.61
N GLU A 103 -37.34 39.07 -34.70
CA GLU A 103 -36.31 39.00 -35.75
C GLU A 103 -34.95 39.53 -35.25
N ALA A 104 -34.95 40.65 -34.53
CA ALA A 104 -33.75 41.20 -33.91
C ALA A 104 -33.14 40.24 -32.87
N TRP A 105 -33.97 39.58 -32.07
CA TRP A 105 -33.52 38.60 -31.08
C TRP A 105 -32.99 37.31 -31.72
N GLU A 106 -33.65 36.82 -32.77
CA GLU A 106 -33.17 35.67 -33.54
C GLU A 106 -31.83 35.97 -34.22
N ALA A 107 -31.69 37.17 -34.81
CA ALA A 107 -30.44 37.64 -35.37
C ALA A 107 -29.33 37.79 -34.31
N ALA A 108 -29.66 38.30 -33.12
CA ALA A 108 -28.72 38.41 -32.00
C ALA A 108 -28.28 37.04 -31.46
N MET A 109 -29.21 36.11 -31.27
CA MET A 109 -28.88 34.73 -30.89
C MET A 109 -28.02 34.04 -31.94
N LYS A 110 -28.34 34.20 -33.24
CA LYS A 110 -27.53 33.63 -34.33
C LYS A 110 -26.12 34.20 -34.35
N ARG A 111 -25.95 35.52 -34.17
CA ARG A 111 -24.62 36.15 -34.06
C ARG A 111 -23.85 35.64 -32.83
N TYR A 112 -24.54 35.43 -31.72
CA TYR A 112 -23.94 34.89 -30.51
C TYR A 112 -23.49 33.45 -30.68
N ASP A 113 -24.34 32.60 -31.27
CA ASP A 113 -24.01 31.21 -31.59
C ASP A 113 -22.83 31.15 -32.56
N GLU A 114 -22.79 31.98 -33.61
CA GLU A 114 -21.66 32.06 -34.55
C GLU A 114 -20.34 32.48 -33.85
N ARG A 115 -20.38 33.38 -32.86
CA ARG A 115 -19.19 33.76 -32.09
C ARG A 115 -18.75 32.66 -31.13
N ILE A 116 -19.70 31.99 -30.49
CA ILE A 116 -19.40 30.83 -29.65
C ILE A 116 -18.81 29.69 -30.47
N ASP A 117 -19.33 29.42 -31.67
CA ASP A 117 -18.81 28.36 -32.53
C ASP A 117 -17.35 28.64 -32.94
N ARG A 118 -16.99 29.92 -33.16
CA ARG A 118 -15.58 30.32 -33.37
C ARG A 118 -14.72 30.08 -32.13
N VAL A 119 -15.23 30.37 -30.94
CA VAL A 119 -14.52 30.09 -29.68
C VAL A 119 -14.38 28.57 -29.47
N GLU A 120 -15.42 27.80 -29.76
CA GLU A 120 -15.41 26.34 -29.66
C GLU A 120 -14.44 25.68 -30.62
N THR A 121 -14.38 26.14 -31.87
CA THR A 121 -13.44 25.62 -32.86
C THR A 121 -11.99 25.90 -32.47
N ARG A 122 -11.68 27.09 -31.92
CA ARG A 122 -10.37 27.41 -31.35
C ARG A 122 -10.02 26.51 -30.15
N ILE A 123 -10.96 26.34 -29.23
CA ILE A 123 -10.78 25.44 -28.07
C ILE A 123 -10.58 24.00 -28.54
N THR A 124 -11.32 23.54 -29.55
CA THR A 124 -11.23 22.18 -30.10
C THR A 124 -9.89 21.93 -30.77
N ALA A 125 -9.37 22.88 -31.54
CA ALA A 125 -8.04 22.80 -32.14
C ALA A 125 -6.97 22.66 -31.05
N ARG A 126 -7.03 23.51 -30.02
CA ARG A 126 -6.08 23.45 -28.90
C ARG A 126 -6.17 22.15 -28.11
N LEU A 127 -7.38 21.66 -27.85
CA LEU A 127 -7.61 20.36 -27.23
C LEU A 127 -6.94 19.25 -28.03
N ARG A 128 -7.08 19.28 -29.35
CA ARG A 128 -6.45 18.31 -30.25
C ARG A 128 -4.93 18.37 -30.20
N ASP A 129 -4.35 19.57 -30.15
CA ASP A 129 -2.90 19.75 -30.07
C ASP A 129 -2.33 19.31 -28.71
N GLN A 130 -3.00 19.64 -27.61
CA GLN A 130 -2.62 19.17 -26.27
C GLN A 130 -2.76 17.65 -26.14
N LEU A 131 -3.72 17.08 -26.85
CA LEU A 131 -3.98 15.65 -26.83
C LEU A 131 -3.04 14.88 -27.75
N GLY A 132 -2.62 15.48 -28.87
CA GLY A 132 -1.60 14.95 -29.78
C GLY A 132 -0.18 15.04 -29.24
N THR A 133 0.10 15.98 -28.33
CA THR A 133 1.40 16.09 -27.63
C THR A 133 1.53 15.13 -26.43
N ALA A 134 0.42 14.63 -25.90
CA ALA A 134 0.42 13.69 -24.78
C ALA A 134 0.91 12.29 -25.21
N LYS A 135 1.99 11.81 -24.59
CA LYS A 135 2.53 10.46 -24.86
C LYS A 135 1.98 9.40 -23.91
N ASN A 136 1.54 9.80 -22.72
CA ASN A 136 1.07 8.89 -21.67
C ASN A 136 -0.46 8.94 -21.51
N ALA A 137 -1.09 7.78 -21.34
CA ALA A 137 -2.52 7.70 -21.04
C ALA A 137 -2.88 8.48 -19.76
N ASN A 138 -2.00 8.48 -18.75
CA ASN A 138 -2.24 9.23 -17.51
C ASN A 138 -2.21 10.75 -17.72
N GLU A 139 -1.36 11.26 -18.61
CA GLU A 139 -1.34 12.67 -19.00
C GLU A 139 -2.59 13.03 -19.79
N MET A 140 -2.97 12.15 -20.72
CA MET A 140 -4.22 12.22 -21.46
C MET A 140 -5.41 12.34 -20.49
N PHE A 141 -5.53 11.46 -19.50
CA PHE A 141 -6.59 11.53 -18.47
C PHE A 141 -6.56 12.83 -17.66
N ARG A 142 -5.39 13.37 -17.33
CA ARG A 142 -5.28 14.66 -16.61
C ARG A 142 -5.86 15.80 -17.45
N ILE A 143 -5.49 15.87 -18.73
CA ILE A 143 -6.04 16.83 -19.70
C ILE A 143 -7.56 16.66 -19.76
N PHE A 144 -8.06 15.44 -19.98
CA PHE A 144 -9.49 15.14 -20.03
C PHE A 144 -10.25 15.57 -18.76
N SER A 145 -9.70 15.32 -17.57
CA SER A 145 -10.34 15.70 -16.30
C SER A 145 -10.49 17.23 -16.14
N ARG A 146 -9.51 18.00 -16.64
CA ARG A 146 -9.56 19.48 -16.65
C ARG A 146 -10.70 19.98 -17.54
N PHE A 147 -10.79 19.41 -18.74
CA PHE A 147 -11.75 19.79 -19.77
C PHE A 147 -13.12 19.10 -19.66
N ASN A 148 -13.36 18.25 -18.64
CA ASN A 148 -14.59 17.48 -18.47
C ASN A 148 -15.88 18.32 -18.59
N ALA A 149 -15.86 19.55 -18.08
CA ALA A 149 -17.03 20.42 -18.13
C ALA A 149 -17.34 20.99 -19.54
N LEU A 150 -16.43 20.86 -20.52
CA LEU A 150 -16.68 21.21 -21.93
C LEU A 150 -17.37 20.09 -22.71
N PHE A 151 -17.39 18.85 -22.21
CA PHE A 151 -17.88 17.67 -22.95
C PHE A 151 -19.41 17.57 -23.07
N VAL A 152 -20.13 18.55 -22.52
CA VAL A 152 -21.57 18.72 -22.72
C VAL A 152 -21.88 19.18 -24.15
N ARG A 153 -20.91 19.78 -24.85
CA ARG A 153 -21.12 20.40 -26.16
C ARG A 153 -20.95 19.42 -27.33
N PRO A 154 -21.87 19.39 -28.33
CA PRO A 154 -21.83 18.44 -29.44
C PRO A 154 -20.57 18.53 -30.31
N HIS A 155 -20.08 19.74 -30.60
CA HIS A 155 -18.92 19.94 -31.50
C HIS A 155 -17.62 19.43 -30.87
N ILE A 156 -17.39 19.79 -29.59
CA ILE A 156 -16.25 19.30 -28.80
C ILE A 156 -16.36 17.78 -28.59
N ARG A 157 -17.56 17.27 -28.33
CA ARG A 157 -17.81 15.82 -28.18
C ARG A 157 -17.51 15.04 -29.47
N GLY A 158 -17.81 15.62 -30.64
CA GLY A 158 -17.53 15.00 -31.93
C GLY A 158 -16.03 14.81 -32.18
N ALA A 159 -15.22 15.84 -31.92
CA ALA A 159 -13.77 15.82 -32.09
C ALA A 159 -13.05 14.85 -31.14
N ILE A 160 -13.67 14.56 -30.00
CA ILE A 160 -13.08 13.73 -28.94
C ILE A 160 -13.33 12.23 -29.17
N ARG A 161 -14.29 11.83 -30.02
CA ARG A 161 -14.66 10.42 -30.24
C ARG A 161 -13.48 9.52 -30.65
N GLU A 162 -12.58 10.02 -31.48
CA GLU A 162 -11.38 9.28 -31.92
C GLU A 162 -10.43 8.99 -30.76
N TYR A 163 -10.31 9.91 -29.80
CA TYR A 163 -9.48 9.74 -28.63
C TYR A 163 -10.17 8.96 -27.52
N GLN A 164 -11.52 8.98 -27.47
CA GLN A 164 -12.30 8.14 -26.57
C GLN A 164 -12.03 6.66 -26.82
N THR A 165 -12.08 6.21 -28.07
CA THR A 165 -11.80 4.79 -28.40
C THR A 165 -10.37 4.40 -28.01
N GLN A 166 -9.38 5.26 -28.28
CA GLN A 166 -7.99 5.01 -27.86
C GLN A 166 -7.81 4.97 -26.34
N LEU A 167 -8.51 5.84 -25.59
CA LEU A 167 -8.46 5.84 -24.13
C LEU A 167 -9.13 4.61 -23.54
N ILE A 168 -10.25 4.18 -24.12
CA ILE A 168 -10.99 2.99 -23.68
C ILE A 168 -10.18 1.73 -23.95
N GLN A 169 -9.53 1.62 -25.12
CA GLN A 169 -8.61 0.51 -25.41
C GLN A 169 -7.48 0.44 -24.38
N ARG A 170 -6.83 1.56 -24.05
CA ARG A 170 -5.76 1.56 -23.03
C ARG A 170 -6.27 1.20 -21.63
N VAL A 171 -7.47 1.68 -21.25
CA VAL A 171 -8.08 1.28 -19.97
C VAL A 171 -8.42 -0.21 -19.97
N LYS A 172 -8.86 -0.76 -21.11
CA LYS A 172 -9.10 -2.19 -21.25
C LYS A 172 -7.80 -2.97 -21.07
N ASP A 173 -6.71 -2.55 -21.70
CA ASP A 173 -5.38 -3.16 -21.54
C ASP A 173 -4.90 -3.08 -20.08
N ASP A 174 -5.12 -1.93 -19.42
CA ASP A 174 -4.82 -1.76 -17.99
C ASP A 174 -5.63 -2.73 -17.11
N ILE A 175 -6.94 -2.90 -17.38
CA ILE A 175 -7.82 -3.83 -16.68
C ILE A 175 -7.43 -5.29 -16.97
N GLU A 176 -7.01 -5.61 -18.19
CA GLU A 176 -6.48 -6.94 -18.55
C GLU A 176 -5.17 -7.20 -17.80
N SER A 177 -4.29 -6.21 -17.67
CA SER A 177 -3.08 -6.33 -16.86
C SER A 177 -3.39 -6.58 -15.37
N LEU A 178 -4.48 -5.99 -14.85
CA LEU A 178 -4.98 -6.28 -13.51
C LEU A 178 -5.51 -7.71 -13.39
N HIS A 179 -6.21 -8.20 -14.43
CA HIS A 179 -6.65 -9.59 -14.48
C HIS A 179 -5.47 -10.55 -14.49
N ASP A 180 -4.42 -10.28 -15.26
CA ASP A 180 -3.24 -11.14 -15.31
C ASP A 180 -2.49 -11.14 -13.99
N LYS A 181 -2.36 -9.97 -13.33
CA LYS A 181 -1.86 -9.88 -11.96
C LYS A 181 -2.71 -10.71 -10.99
N PHE A 182 -4.03 -10.69 -11.14
CA PHE A 182 -4.94 -11.45 -10.28
C PHE A 182 -4.84 -12.97 -10.53
N LYS A 183 -4.67 -13.41 -11.78
CA LYS A 183 -4.52 -14.83 -12.15
C LYS A 183 -3.32 -15.49 -11.50
N VAL A 184 -2.21 -14.76 -11.33
CA VAL A 184 -1.00 -15.25 -10.64
C VAL A 184 -1.28 -15.55 -9.15
N GLN A 185 -2.37 -15.01 -8.59
CA GLN A 185 -2.75 -15.10 -7.19
C GLN A 185 -1.72 -14.51 -6.23
N TYR A 186 -2.19 -14.13 -5.05
CA TYR A 186 -1.33 -13.53 -4.03
C TYR A 186 -0.19 -14.46 -3.54
N PRO A 187 -0.40 -15.75 -3.23
CA PRO A 187 0.66 -16.59 -2.65
C PRO A 187 1.88 -16.79 -3.55
N GLN A 188 1.69 -16.84 -4.87
CA GLN A 188 2.76 -17.03 -5.85
C GLN A 188 3.42 -15.71 -6.26
N SER A 189 2.73 -14.58 -6.02
CA SER A 189 3.25 -13.26 -6.35
C SER A 189 4.40 -12.83 -5.42
N GLN A 190 5.28 -11.96 -5.94
CA GLN A 190 6.30 -11.29 -5.12
C GLN A 190 5.69 -10.47 -3.98
N ALA A 191 4.40 -10.07 -4.10
CA ALA A 191 3.71 -9.32 -3.05
C ALA A 191 3.61 -10.12 -1.74
N CYS A 192 3.48 -11.45 -1.80
CA CYS A 192 3.49 -12.31 -0.61
C CYS A 192 4.84 -12.20 0.13
N LYS A 193 5.96 -12.36 -0.58
CA LYS A 193 7.31 -12.23 -0.01
C LYS A 193 7.53 -10.84 0.58
N MET A 194 7.18 -9.80 -0.16
CA MET A 194 7.34 -8.42 0.31
C MET A 194 6.48 -8.11 1.54
N SER A 195 5.23 -8.60 1.56
CA SER A 195 4.35 -8.41 2.72
C SER A 195 4.83 -9.19 3.94
N HIS A 196 5.37 -10.40 3.76
CA HIS A 196 5.96 -11.19 4.84
C HIS A 196 7.20 -10.48 5.43
N VAL A 197 8.04 -9.89 4.59
CA VAL A 197 9.18 -9.05 5.04
C VAL A 197 8.72 -7.82 5.83
N ARG A 198 7.53 -7.29 5.52
CA ARG A 198 6.91 -6.18 6.26
C ARG A 198 6.03 -6.63 7.44
N ASP A 199 6.21 -7.86 7.91
CA ASP A 199 5.46 -8.42 9.04
C ASP A 199 3.93 -8.47 8.86
N LEU A 200 3.46 -8.51 7.61
CA LEU A 200 2.05 -8.70 7.30
C LEU A 200 1.74 -10.19 7.16
N PRO A 201 0.82 -10.73 7.97
CA PRO A 201 0.35 -12.12 7.83
C PRO A 201 -0.29 -12.38 6.45
N PRO A 202 -0.28 -13.63 5.99
CA PRO A 202 -0.73 -13.97 4.63
C PRO A 202 -2.22 -13.66 4.39
N VAL A 203 -3.10 -13.83 5.40
CA VAL A 203 -4.53 -13.50 5.25
C VAL A 203 -4.70 -12.00 5.10
N ALA A 204 -4.14 -11.21 6.02
CA ALA A 204 -4.19 -9.75 5.96
C ALA A 204 -3.56 -9.21 4.66
N GLY A 205 -2.41 -9.75 4.26
CA GLY A 205 -1.73 -9.34 3.03
C GLY A 205 -2.50 -9.69 1.76
N SER A 206 -3.15 -10.87 1.70
CA SER A 206 -4.01 -11.24 0.55
C SER A 206 -5.21 -10.32 0.41
N ILE A 207 -5.83 -9.92 1.53
CA ILE A 207 -6.98 -9.01 1.55
C ILE A 207 -6.54 -7.59 1.15
N ILE A 208 -5.41 -7.09 1.68
CA ILE A 208 -4.88 -5.77 1.30
C ILE A 208 -4.54 -5.74 -0.19
N TRP A 209 -3.90 -6.79 -0.71
CA TRP A 209 -3.59 -6.92 -2.13
C TRP A 209 -4.85 -6.92 -2.99
N ALA A 210 -5.87 -7.70 -2.63
CA ALA A 210 -7.15 -7.72 -3.34
C ALA A 210 -7.88 -6.37 -3.29
N LYS A 211 -7.94 -5.72 -2.11
CA LYS A 211 -8.51 -4.36 -1.99
C LYS A 211 -7.73 -3.32 -2.79
N GLN A 212 -6.42 -3.47 -2.91
CA GLN A 212 -5.61 -2.55 -3.70
C GLN A 212 -5.92 -2.68 -5.20
N ILE A 213 -6.12 -3.90 -5.68
CA ILE A 213 -6.58 -4.15 -7.06
C ILE A 213 -7.99 -3.58 -7.26
N ASP A 214 -8.91 -3.76 -6.32
CA ASP A 214 -10.27 -3.18 -6.40
C ASP A 214 -10.26 -1.65 -6.40
N ARG A 215 -9.37 -1.01 -5.63
CA ARG A 215 -9.15 0.44 -5.67
C ARG A 215 -8.63 0.90 -7.02
N GLN A 216 -7.68 0.16 -7.62
CA GLN A 216 -7.17 0.45 -8.95
C GLN A 216 -8.25 0.28 -10.01
N LEU A 217 -9.02 -0.80 -9.96
CA LEU A 217 -10.19 -1.03 -10.82
C LEU A 217 -11.19 0.11 -10.71
N THR A 218 -11.57 0.49 -9.49
CA THR A 218 -12.50 1.60 -9.25
C THR A 218 -11.95 2.93 -9.74
N ALA A 219 -10.63 3.16 -9.63
CA ALA A 219 -10.00 4.33 -10.21
C ALA A 219 -10.03 4.32 -11.76
N TYR A 220 -9.85 3.17 -12.40
CA TYR A 220 -10.01 3.02 -13.84
C TYR A 220 -11.46 3.23 -14.29
N MET A 221 -12.44 2.69 -13.57
CA MET A 221 -13.86 2.94 -13.84
C MET A 221 -14.22 4.41 -13.71
N LYS A 222 -13.69 5.08 -12.67
CA LYS A 222 -13.86 6.53 -12.51
C LYS A 222 -13.23 7.32 -13.67
N ARG A 223 -12.08 6.87 -14.19
CA ARG A 223 -11.47 7.50 -15.38
C ARG A 223 -12.34 7.32 -16.62
N VAL A 224 -12.98 6.17 -16.79
CA VAL A 224 -13.93 5.93 -17.90
C VAL A 224 -15.18 6.81 -17.75
N GLU A 225 -15.69 6.94 -16.52
CA GLU A 225 -16.75 7.88 -16.16
C GLU A 225 -16.38 9.33 -16.52
N ASP A 226 -15.15 9.74 -16.25
CA ASP A 226 -14.67 11.10 -16.55
C ASP A 226 -14.51 11.35 -18.07
N VAL A 227 -14.24 10.32 -18.89
CA VAL A 227 -14.05 10.46 -20.34
C VAL A 227 -15.36 10.47 -21.12
N LEU A 228 -16.33 9.65 -20.73
CA LEU A 228 -17.62 9.53 -21.43
C LEU A 228 -18.76 10.28 -20.71
N GLY A 229 -18.50 10.79 -19.51
CA GLY A 229 -19.52 11.33 -18.61
C GLY A 229 -20.49 10.24 -18.14
N LYS A 230 -21.67 10.64 -17.67
CA LYS A 230 -22.71 9.72 -17.18
C LYS A 230 -23.28 8.76 -18.25
N GLY A 231 -22.94 8.96 -19.52
CA GLY A 231 -23.38 8.13 -20.64
C GLY A 231 -22.45 6.97 -21.00
N TRP A 232 -21.39 6.73 -20.21
CA TRP A 232 -20.43 5.67 -20.47
C TRP A 232 -21.05 4.27 -20.44
N GLU A 233 -22.05 4.06 -19.57
CA GLU A 233 -22.79 2.81 -19.46
C GLU A 233 -23.59 2.47 -20.73
N ASN A 234 -24.00 3.45 -21.51
CA ASN A 234 -24.77 3.22 -22.75
C ASN A 234 -23.86 3.04 -23.97
N HIS A 235 -22.55 3.22 -23.83
CA HIS A 235 -21.59 3.00 -24.90
C HIS A 235 -21.30 1.50 -25.05
N VAL A 236 -21.17 1.01 -26.29
CA VAL A 236 -20.93 -0.42 -26.57
C VAL A 236 -19.70 -0.95 -25.82
N GLU A 237 -18.62 -0.18 -25.79
CA GLU A 237 -17.40 -0.56 -25.06
C GLU A 237 -17.55 -0.38 -23.53
N GLY A 238 -18.37 0.58 -23.09
CA GLY A 238 -18.60 0.82 -21.67
C GLY A 238 -19.49 -0.25 -21.02
N GLN A 239 -20.45 -0.81 -21.76
CA GLN A 239 -21.21 -1.98 -21.32
C GLN A 239 -20.32 -3.19 -21.10
N LYS A 240 -19.38 -3.43 -22.02
CA LYS A 240 -18.41 -4.52 -21.91
C LYS A 240 -17.47 -4.32 -20.72
N LEU A 241 -16.92 -3.11 -20.56
CA LEU A 241 -16.08 -2.76 -19.41
C LEU A 241 -16.83 -2.89 -18.08
N LYS A 242 -18.12 -2.53 -18.04
CA LYS A 242 -18.94 -2.72 -16.85
C LYS A 242 -19.10 -4.20 -16.51
N GLN A 243 -19.40 -5.05 -17.50
CA GLN A 243 -19.49 -6.50 -17.29
C GLN A 243 -18.14 -7.09 -16.83
N ASP A 244 -17.04 -6.71 -17.47
CA ASP A 244 -15.70 -7.14 -17.10
C ASP A 244 -15.36 -6.67 -15.67
N GLY A 245 -15.67 -5.41 -15.35
CA GLY A 245 -15.48 -4.79 -14.04
C GLY A 245 -16.30 -5.43 -12.93
N ASP A 246 -17.59 -5.70 -13.17
CA ASP A 246 -18.48 -6.33 -12.20
C ASP A 246 -18.09 -7.79 -11.96
N SER A 247 -17.75 -8.53 -13.03
CA SER A 247 -17.24 -9.90 -12.91
C SER A 247 -15.91 -9.96 -12.15
N PHE A 248 -15.05 -8.95 -12.34
CA PHE A 248 -13.77 -8.86 -11.65
C PHE A 248 -13.96 -8.46 -10.18
N ARG A 249 -14.89 -7.55 -9.88
CA ARG A 249 -15.24 -7.18 -8.51
C ARG A 249 -15.80 -8.37 -7.73
N MET A 250 -16.61 -9.21 -8.36
CA MET A 250 -17.10 -10.45 -7.72
C MET A 250 -15.97 -11.43 -7.41
N LYS A 251 -14.94 -11.52 -8.26
CA LYS A 251 -13.75 -12.34 -8.00
C LYS A 251 -12.84 -11.74 -6.91
N LEU A 252 -12.89 -10.43 -6.71
CA LEU A 252 -12.12 -9.71 -5.69
C LEU A 252 -12.82 -9.67 -4.32
N ASN A 253 -13.89 -10.45 -4.11
CA ASN A 253 -14.62 -10.50 -2.86
C ASN A 253 -13.73 -11.03 -1.72
N THR A 254 -13.32 -10.12 -0.84
CA THR A 254 -12.45 -10.42 0.31
C THR A 254 -13.20 -11.00 1.52
N GLN A 255 -14.53 -11.01 1.49
CA GLN A 255 -15.36 -11.56 2.57
C GLN A 255 -15.19 -13.07 2.70
N GLU A 256 -15.09 -13.81 1.59
CA GLU A 256 -14.89 -15.27 1.62
C GLU A 256 -13.57 -15.65 2.32
N ILE A 257 -12.50 -14.89 2.03
CA ILE A 257 -11.19 -15.07 2.68
C ILE A 257 -11.30 -14.81 4.19
N PHE A 258 -12.05 -13.78 4.59
CA PHE A 258 -12.28 -13.43 5.98
C PHE A 258 -13.10 -14.50 6.71
N ASP A 259 -14.17 -14.99 6.10
CA ASP A 259 -15.04 -16.01 6.69
C ASP A 259 -14.32 -17.35 6.84
N ASP A 260 -13.52 -17.74 5.84
CA ASP A 260 -12.68 -18.94 5.91
C ASP A 260 -11.61 -18.81 7.00
N TRP A 261 -11.00 -17.64 7.13
CA TRP A 261 -10.09 -17.36 8.23
C TRP A 261 -10.79 -17.47 9.58
N ALA A 262 -11.94 -16.81 9.76
CA ALA A 262 -12.70 -16.84 11.00
C ALA A 262 -13.10 -18.28 11.37
N ARG A 263 -13.54 -19.08 10.39
CA ARG A 263 -13.86 -20.50 10.55
C ARG A 263 -12.64 -21.31 11.01
N LYS A 264 -11.49 -21.15 10.35
CA LYS A 264 -10.24 -21.84 10.73
C LYS A 264 -9.77 -21.47 12.13
N VAL A 265 -9.88 -20.20 12.51
CA VAL A 265 -9.48 -19.69 13.83
C VAL A 265 -10.44 -20.14 14.94
N GLN A 266 -11.72 -20.34 14.63
CA GLN A 266 -12.71 -20.88 15.58
C GLN A 266 -12.59 -22.39 15.75
N GLN A 267 -12.30 -23.12 14.67
CA GLN A 267 -12.08 -24.58 14.71
C GLN A 267 -10.78 -24.95 15.43
N ARG A 268 -9.78 -24.06 15.43
CA ARG A 268 -8.51 -24.28 16.12
C ARG A 268 -8.58 -23.81 17.57
N ASN A 269 -8.18 -24.68 18.49
CA ASN A 269 -7.97 -24.34 19.89
C ASN A 269 -6.63 -23.58 20.04
N LEU A 270 -6.63 -22.29 19.75
CA LEU A 270 -5.47 -21.39 19.88
C LEU A 270 -5.29 -20.85 21.32
N GLY A 271 -5.69 -21.62 22.32
CA GLY A 271 -5.56 -21.22 23.72
C GLY A 271 -4.13 -21.39 24.21
N VAL A 272 -3.48 -20.29 24.63
CA VAL A 272 -2.23 -20.32 25.39
C VAL A 272 -2.59 -20.58 26.84
N SER A 273 -2.66 -21.85 27.21
CA SER A 273 -2.92 -22.26 28.59
C SER A 273 -2.06 -23.47 28.93
N GLY A 274 -1.71 -23.62 30.21
CA GLY A 274 -0.89 -24.71 30.71
C GLY A 274 0.60 -24.36 30.84
N ARG A 275 1.44 -25.41 30.78
CA ARG A 275 2.89 -25.33 31.06
C ARG A 275 3.64 -24.56 29.99
N ILE A 276 4.63 -23.77 30.37
CA ILE A 276 5.40 -22.90 29.47
C ILE A 276 6.27 -23.71 28.49
N PHE A 277 6.72 -24.89 28.91
CA PHE A 277 7.57 -25.75 28.11
C PHE A 277 6.84 -27.02 27.70
N THR A 278 7.12 -27.43 26.47
CA THR A 278 6.75 -28.71 25.86
C THR A 278 7.99 -29.36 25.28
N ILE A 279 8.14 -30.66 25.51
CA ILE A 279 9.25 -31.43 24.94
C ILE A 279 8.78 -31.95 23.59
N GLU A 280 9.40 -31.51 22.50
CA GLU A 280 9.16 -32.05 21.16
C GLU A 280 10.25 -33.06 20.81
N SER A 281 9.86 -34.24 20.34
CA SER A 281 10.81 -35.20 19.77
C SER A 281 11.08 -34.81 18.33
N THR A 282 12.29 -34.32 18.05
CA THR A 282 12.72 -34.00 16.69
C THR A 282 13.55 -35.16 16.14
N ARG A 283 13.10 -35.71 15.01
CA ARG A 283 13.94 -36.64 14.23
C ARG A 283 14.95 -35.83 13.45
N VAL A 284 16.20 -35.83 13.87
CA VAL A 284 17.28 -35.23 13.08
C VAL A 284 17.56 -36.16 11.89
N ARG A 285 17.26 -35.68 10.69
CA ARG A 285 17.57 -36.38 9.45
C ARG A 285 19.10 -36.41 9.28
N GLY A 286 19.71 -37.56 9.55
CA GLY A 286 21.16 -37.79 9.41
C GLY A 286 21.95 -38.03 10.70
N ARG A 287 21.32 -38.05 11.89
CA ARG A 287 21.98 -38.40 13.16
C ARG A 287 21.24 -39.59 13.80
N THR A 288 21.97 -40.60 14.27
CA THR A 288 21.40 -41.76 14.98
C THR A 288 20.85 -41.29 16.33
N GLY A 289 19.53 -41.29 16.48
CA GLY A 289 18.83 -41.01 17.74
C GLY A 289 17.61 -40.10 17.59
N ASN A 290 16.57 -40.38 18.36
CA ASN A 290 15.47 -39.43 18.59
C ASN A 290 15.94 -38.41 19.63
N VAL A 291 16.34 -37.20 19.20
CA VAL A 291 16.70 -36.13 20.14
C VAL A 291 15.45 -35.38 20.59
N LEU A 292 15.34 -35.18 21.90
CA LEU A 292 14.27 -34.43 22.54
C LEU A 292 14.72 -32.98 22.64
N LYS A 293 13.97 -32.06 22.03
CA LYS A 293 14.23 -30.62 22.10
C LYS A 293 13.21 -29.94 22.99
N LEU A 294 13.67 -28.92 23.70
CA LEU A 294 12.81 -28.08 24.52
C LEU A 294 12.16 -27.04 23.62
N LYS A 295 10.83 -26.95 23.66
CA LYS A 295 10.10 -25.93 22.91
C LYS A 295 9.12 -25.22 23.81
N VAL A 296 9.13 -23.90 23.74
CA VAL A 296 8.12 -23.08 24.40
C VAL A 296 6.79 -23.33 23.71
N ASN A 297 5.72 -23.58 24.46
CA ASN A 297 4.38 -23.87 23.92
C ASN A 297 3.66 -22.61 23.40
N PHE A 298 4.38 -21.77 22.67
CA PHE A 298 3.87 -20.60 22.01
C PHE A 298 3.96 -20.82 20.51
N LEU A 299 2.86 -21.30 19.92
CA LEU A 299 2.81 -21.58 18.49
C LEU A 299 2.94 -20.29 17.68
N PRO A 300 3.68 -20.28 16.56
CA PRO A 300 3.81 -19.11 15.69
C PRO A 300 2.46 -18.63 15.16
N GLU A 301 1.47 -19.54 15.07
CA GLU A 301 0.09 -19.25 14.69
C GLU A 301 -0.62 -18.24 15.63
N ILE A 302 -0.21 -18.18 16.89
CA ILE A 302 -0.77 -17.22 17.86
C ILE A 302 -0.25 -15.80 17.57
N ILE A 303 1.01 -15.70 17.13
CA ILE A 303 1.63 -14.44 16.71
C ILE A 303 0.98 -13.95 15.42
N THR A 304 0.76 -14.84 14.45
CA THR A 304 0.05 -14.48 13.22
C THR A 304 -1.38 -14.05 13.53
N LEU A 305 -2.08 -14.77 14.42
CA LEU A 305 -3.44 -14.41 14.83
C LEU A 305 -3.50 -12.99 15.39
N SER A 306 -2.59 -12.61 16.30
CA SER A 306 -2.64 -11.29 16.93
C SER A 306 -2.35 -10.16 15.93
N LYS A 307 -1.42 -10.39 14.99
CA LYS A 307 -1.14 -9.49 13.88
C LYS A 307 -2.34 -9.40 12.91
N GLU A 308 -3.00 -10.51 12.60
CA GLU A 308 -4.18 -10.56 11.72
C GLU A 308 -5.37 -9.81 12.32
N VAL A 309 -5.67 -10.04 13.60
CA VAL A 309 -6.77 -9.33 14.29
C VAL A 309 -6.55 -7.82 14.27
N ARG A 310 -5.31 -7.35 14.47
CA ARG A 310 -4.97 -5.92 14.40
C ARG A 310 -5.23 -5.36 13.00
N ASN A 311 -4.73 -6.04 11.96
CA ASN A 311 -4.86 -5.59 10.58
C ASN A 311 -6.32 -5.64 10.09
N LEU A 312 -7.07 -6.69 10.45
CA LEU A 312 -8.49 -6.83 10.10
C LEU A 312 -9.35 -5.77 10.79
N LYS A 313 -9.07 -5.45 12.06
CA LYS A 313 -9.70 -4.34 12.77
C LYS A 313 -9.41 -3.00 12.09
N TRP A 314 -8.17 -2.78 11.66
CA TRP A 314 -7.79 -1.56 10.93
C TRP A 314 -8.48 -1.47 9.55
N LEU A 315 -8.69 -2.60 8.88
CA LEU A 315 -9.42 -2.66 7.61
C LEU A 315 -10.95 -2.50 7.74
N GLY A 316 -11.46 -2.41 8.97
CA GLY A 316 -12.89 -2.23 9.27
C GLY A 316 -13.72 -3.52 9.32
N PHE A 317 -13.10 -4.71 9.34
CA PHE A 317 -13.86 -5.95 9.49
C PHE A 317 -14.35 -6.15 10.92
N ARG A 318 -15.55 -6.71 11.06
CA ARG A 318 -16.14 -7.03 12.35
C ARG A 318 -15.64 -8.39 12.84
N VAL A 319 -14.46 -8.38 13.45
CA VAL A 319 -13.85 -9.60 14.02
C VAL A 319 -14.65 -10.08 15.24
N PRO A 320 -14.98 -11.39 15.34
CA PRO A 320 -15.64 -11.96 16.51
C PRO A 320 -14.89 -11.68 17.82
N LEU A 321 -15.61 -11.23 18.85
CA LEU A 321 -15.03 -10.83 20.15
C LEU A 321 -14.21 -11.94 20.82
N ALA A 322 -14.63 -13.21 20.68
CA ALA A 322 -13.89 -14.35 21.21
C ALA A 322 -12.47 -14.46 20.61
N ILE A 323 -12.31 -14.15 19.33
CA ILE A 323 -11.01 -14.15 18.65
C ILE A 323 -10.17 -12.96 19.12
N VAL A 324 -10.80 -11.79 19.27
CA VAL A 324 -10.15 -10.59 19.78
C VAL A 324 -9.63 -10.79 21.19
N ASN A 325 -10.40 -11.42 22.07
CA ASN A 325 -9.98 -11.71 23.45
C ASN A 325 -8.79 -12.69 23.47
N LYS A 326 -8.83 -13.76 22.67
CA LYS A 326 -7.70 -14.70 22.53
C LYS A 326 -6.44 -14.00 22.03
N ALA A 327 -6.57 -13.14 21.02
CA ALA A 327 -5.46 -12.34 20.50
C ALA A 327 -4.94 -11.32 21.53
N HIS A 328 -5.80 -10.76 22.37
CA HIS A 328 -5.40 -9.83 23.42
C HIS A 328 -4.60 -10.53 24.52
N GLN A 329 -5.08 -11.69 25.01
CA GLN A 329 -4.35 -12.52 25.97
C GLN A 329 -2.98 -12.96 25.42
N ALA A 330 -2.95 -13.39 24.16
CA ALA A 330 -1.71 -13.72 23.47
C ALA A 330 -0.72 -12.54 23.39
N ASN A 331 -1.21 -11.32 23.11
CA ASN A 331 -0.36 -10.13 23.03
C ASN A 331 0.24 -9.74 24.39
N GLN A 332 -0.45 -10.00 25.50
CA GLN A 332 0.08 -9.73 26.85
C GLN A 332 1.25 -10.67 27.19
N LEU A 333 1.14 -11.94 26.79
CA LEU A 333 2.16 -12.97 27.04
C LEU A 333 3.27 -12.99 25.98
N TYR A 334 3.06 -12.35 24.84
CA TYR A 334 3.98 -12.30 23.69
C TYR A 334 5.42 -11.91 24.05
N PRO A 335 5.71 -10.81 24.78
CA PRO A 335 7.09 -10.42 25.06
C PRO A 335 7.84 -11.49 25.87
N PHE A 336 7.15 -12.12 26.84
CA PHE A 336 7.73 -13.20 27.64
C PHE A 336 7.96 -14.47 26.83
N ALA A 337 7.05 -14.79 25.91
CA ALA A 337 7.21 -15.97 25.06
C ALA A 337 8.40 -15.82 24.10
N ILE A 338 8.61 -14.64 23.50
CA ILE A 338 9.74 -14.40 22.59
C ILE A 338 11.07 -14.54 23.33
N SER A 339 11.22 -13.88 24.48
CA SER A 339 12.47 -13.94 25.23
C SER A 339 12.80 -15.36 25.69
N LEU A 340 11.79 -16.15 26.06
CA LEU A 340 11.96 -17.58 26.36
C LEU A 340 12.35 -18.39 25.12
N ILE A 341 11.70 -18.17 23.97
CA ILE A 341 12.04 -18.87 22.72
C ILE A 341 13.48 -18.53 22.32
N GLU A 342 13.87 -17.27 22.42
CA GLU A 342 15.21 -16.81 22.09
C GLU A 342 16.24 -17.40 23.05
N SER A 343 15.97 -17.39 24.36
CA SER A 343 16.83 -18.00 25.39
C SER A 343 16.98 -19.51 25.20
N VAL A 344 15.90 -20.23 24.86
CA VAL A 344 16.00 -21.67 24.55
C VAL A 344 16.81 -21.89 23.28
N ARG A 345 16.63 -21.05 22.25
CA ARG A 345 17.36 -21.18 20.99
C ARG A 345 18.85 -20.87 21.15
N THR A 346 19.22 -19.85 21.93
CA THR A 346 20.61 -19.54 22.24
C THR A 346 21.22 -20.63 23.12
N TYR A 347 20.47 -21.20 24.07
CA TYR A 347 20.91 -22.36 24.85
C TYR A 347 21.16 -23.61 23.97
N GLU A 348 20.24 -23.94 23.04
CA GLU A 348 20.45 -25.04 22.09
C GLU A 348 21.69 -24.80 21.23
N ARG A 349 21.86 -23.59 20.71
CA ARG A 349 22.99 -23.24 19.85
C ARG A 349 24.33 -23.29 20.60
N THR A 350 24.36 -22.86 21.85
CA THR A 350 25.56 -22.94 22.70
C THR A 350 25.85 -24.38 23.09
N CYS A 351 24.84 -25.21 23.37
CA CYS A 351 25.04 -26.64 23.58
C CYS A 351 25.62 -27.35 22.35
N GLU A 352 25.14 -27.01 21.14
CA GLU A 352 25.73 -27.54 19.90
C GLU A 352 27.22 -27.20 19.79
N LYS A 353 27.61 -25.95 20.06
CA LYS A 353 29.03 -25.52 20.07
C LYS A 353 29.86 -26.28 21.12
N VAL A 354 29.31 -26.49 22.31
CA VAL A 354 30.00 -27.22 23.39
C VAL A 354 30.14 -28.71 23.07
N GLU A 355 29.13 -29.34 22.47
CA GLU A 355 29.19 -30.76 22.08
C GLU A 355 30.13 -31.02 20.89
N GLU A 356 30.42 -30.02 20.06
CA GLU A 356 31.43 -30.10 19.00
C GLU A 356 32.88 -30.10 19.54
N ARG A 357 33.09 -29.75 20.83
CA ARG A 357 34.40 -29.66 21.49
C ARG A 357 34.37 -30.34 22.87
N ASN A 358 34.81 -31.60 22.90
CA ASN A 358 34.78 -32.43 24.13
C ASN A 358 35.59 -31.83 25.31
N THR A 359 36.64 -31.07 25.01
CA THR A 359 37.52 -30.37 25.96
C THR A 359 36.79 -29.25 26.70
N ILE A 360 36.06 -28.39 25.97
CA ILE A 360 35.26 -27.28 26.52
C ILE A 360 34.16 -27.79 27.46
N SER A 361 33.61 -28.99 27.20
CA SER A 361 32.53 -29.55 28.03
C SER A 361 32.92 -29.71 29.51
N LEU A 362 34.20 -29.90 29.84
CA LEU A 362 34.66 -30.01 31.23
C LEU A 362 34.66 -28.65 31.95
N LEU A 363 35.13 -27.61 31.24
CA LEU A 363 35.23 -26.22 31.72
C LEU A 363 33.86 -25.58 31.95
N VAL A 364 32.92 -25.89 31.06
CA VAL A 364 31.59 -25.29 31.00
C VAL A 364 30.55 -26.03 31.86
N ALA A 365 30.91 -27.17 32.46
CA ALA A 365 29.98 -28.04 33.19
C ALA A 365 29.21 -27.32 34.32
N GLY A 366 29.87 -26.42 35.06
CA GLY A 366 29.26 -25.64 36.14
C GLY A 366 28.16 -24.71 35.62
N LEU A 367 28.49 -23.86 34.64
CA LEU A 367 27.54 -22.91 34.03
C LEU A 367 26.40 -23.64 33.30
N LYS A 368 26.72 -24.75 32.61
CA LYS A 368 25.70 -25.60 31.95
C LYS A 368 24.70 -26.15 32.97
N LYS A 369 25.18 -26.59 34.14
CA LYS A 369 24.32 -27.08 35.23
C LYS A 369 23.44 -25.96 35.80
N GLU A 370 23.96 -24.75 35.98
CA GLU A 370 23.16 -23.61 36.47
C GLU A 370 22.01 -23.27 35.52
N VAL A 371 22.28 -23.22 34.22
CA VAL A 371 21.24 -22.99 33.20
C VAL A 371 20.23 -24.15 33.21
N GLN A 372 20.69 -25.40 33.31
CA GLN A 372 19.80 -26.58 33.38
C GLN A 372 18.94 -26.60 34.65
N ALA A 373 19.46 -26.12 35.78
CA ALA A 373 18.70 -26.00 37.02
C ALA A 373 17.54 -25.00 36.84
N LEU A 374 17.80 -23.85 36.23
CA LEU A 374 16.73 -22.90 35.90
C LEU A 374 15.72 -23.47 34.90
N ILE A 375 16.18 -24.17 33.86
CA ILE A 375 15.27 -24.85 32.92
C ILE A 375 14.39 -25.87 33.67
N ALA A 376 14.94 -26.62 34.63
CA ALA A 376 14.18 -27.58 35.43
C ALA A 376 13.10 -26.90 36.30
N GLU A 377 13.41 -25.77 36.92
CA GLU A 377 12.43 -24.91 37.60
C GLU A 377 11.35 -24.41 36.62
N GLY A 378 11.79 -24.04 35.41
CA GLY A 378 10.98 -23.62 34.28
C GLY A 378 9.91 -24.61 33.85
N ILE A 379 10.24 -25.89 33.76
CA ILE A 379 9.35 -26.95 33.24
C ILE A 379 8.08 -27.10 34.08
N ALA A 380 8.15 -26.81 35.39
CA ALA A 380 7.01 -26.86 36.28
C ALA A 380 6.10 -25.62 36.19
N LEU A 381 6.60 -24.51 35.64
CA LEU A 381 5.88 -23.24 35.59
C LEU A 381 4.80 -23.22 34.49
N VAL A 382 3.74 -22.47 34.77
CA VAL A 382 2.60 -22.22 33.87
C VAL A 382 2.52 -20.74 33.52
N TRP A 383 1.89 -20.42 32.38
CA TRP A 383 1.77 -19.03 31.87
C TRP A 383 1.09 -18.05 32.84
N GLU A 384 0.22 -18.56 33.72
CA GLU A 384 -0.54 -17.76 34.69
C GLU A 384 0.23 -17.55 36.02
N SER A 385 1.48 -18.01 36.10
CA SER A 385 2.30 -17.87 37.31
C SER A 385 2.75 -16.43 37.52
N TYR A 386 2.58 -15.92 38.74
CA TYR A 386 3.07 -14.60 39.13
C TYR A 386 4.61 -14.47 39.06
N LYS A 387 5.33 -15.60 39.10
CA LYS A 387 6.79 -15.65 39.05
C LYS A 387 7.35 -15.67 37.62
N LEU A 388 6.51 -15.58 36.59
CA LEU A 388 6.93 -15.73 35.21
C LEU A 388 7.92 -14.64 34.81
N ASP A 389 7.58 -13.36 35.00
CA ASP A 389 8.42 -12.23 34.62
C ASP A 389 9.83 -12.28 35.23
N PRO A 390 10.00 -12.43 36.57
CA PRO A 390 11.33 -12.49 37.16
C PRO A 390 12.09 -13.79 36.82
N TYR A 391 11.40 -14.86 36.43
CA TYR A 391 12.03 -16.08 35.94
C TYR A 391 12.57 -15.88 34.53
N VAL A 392 11.79 -15.28 33.64
CA VAL A 392 12.17 -15.01 32.24
C VAL A 392 13.42 -14.14 32.18
N GLN A 393 13.50 -13.09 32.99
CA GLN A 393 14.67 -12.22 33.06
C GLN A 393 15.91 -12.98 33.54
N ARG A 394 15.79 -13.73 34.64
CA ARG A 394 16.90 -14.54 35.18
C ARG A 394 17.40 -15.61 34.21
N LEU A 395 16.48 -16.27 33.50
CA LEU A 395 16.85 -17.24 32.48
C LEU A 395 17.60 -16.58 31.33
N ALA A 396 17.10 -15.45 30.82
CA ALA A 396 17.73 -14.73 29.72
C ALA A 396 19.14 -14.24 30.08
N GLU A 397 19.32 -13.65 31.27
CA GLU A 397 20.63 -13.20 31.76
C GLU A 397 21.61 -14.38 31.90
N ASN A 398 21.19 -15.49 32.51
CA ASN A 398 22.08 -16.64 32.71
C ASN A 398 22.41 -17.36 31.40
N VAL A 399 21.48 -17.45 30.46
CA VAL A 399 21.77 -17.99 29.12
C VAL A 399 22.69 -17.05 28.34
N PHE A 400 22.53 -15.74 28.48
CA PHE A 400 23.41 -14.76 27.84
C PHE A 400 24.84 -14.85 28.42
N ASN A 401 24.98 -14.88 29.74
CA ASN A 401 26.26 -15.11 30.41
C ASN A 401 26.89 -16.44 29.97
N PHE A 402 26.09 -17.50 29.87
CA PHE A 402 26.56 -18.80 29.37
C PHE A 402 27.08 -18.70 27.93
N GLN A 403 26.38 -18.00 27.05
CA GLN A 403 26.80 -17.79 25.68
C GLN A 403 28.12 -17.01 25.59
N GLU A 404 28.23 -15.87 26.29
CA GLU A 404 29.46 -15.07 26.28
C GLU A 404 30.64 -15.88 26.80
N LYS A 405 30.44 -16.65 27.87
CA LYS A 405 31.50 -17.51 28.44
C LYS A 405 31.92 -18.62 27.50
N VAL A 406 30.98 -19.24 26.78
CA VAL A 406 31.32 -20.26 25.77
C VAL A 406 32.06 -19.64 24.58
N ASP A 407 31.64 -18.46 24.10
CA ASP A 407 32.29 -17.78 22.99
C ASP A 407 33.70 -17.30 23.37
N ASP A 408 33.90 -16.78 24.59
CA ASP A 408 35.20 -16.39 25.12
C ASP A 408 36.13 -17.59 25.32
N LEU A 409 35.60 -18.69 25.86
CA LEU A 409 36.34 -19.96 25.98
C LEU A 409 36.81 -20.49 24.62
N LEU A 410 35.98 -20.41 23.59
CA LEU A 410 36.34 -20.88 22.26
C LEU A 410 37.51 -20.05 21.70
N ILE A 411 37.49 -18.73 21.90
CA ILE A 411 38.59 -17.84 21.51
C ILE A 411 39.87 -18.17 22.30
N ILE A 412 39.75 -18.44 23.60
CA ILE A 412 40.91 -18.80 24.44
C ILE A 412 41.47 -20.17 24.05
N GLU A 413 40.63 -21.17 23.78
CA GLU A 413 41.05 -22.49 23.31
C GLU A 413 41.77 -22.39 21.96
N GLU A 414 41.24 -21.63 21.00
CA GLU A 414 41.91 -21.41 19.71
C GLU A 414 43.28 -20.73 19.86
N LYS A 415 43.41 -19.76 20.77
CA LYS A 415 44.71 -19.14 21.08
C LYS A 415 45.68 -20.16 21.67
N ILE A 416 45.24 -20.98 22.61
CA ILE A 416 46.09 -22.01 23.23
C ILE A 416 46.49 -23.05 22.19
N ASP A 417 45.57 -23.52 21.36
CA ASP A 417 45.86 -24.47 20.27
C ASP A 417 46.88 -23.91 19.26
N LEU A 418 46.79 -22.63 18.91
CA LEU A 418 47.76 -21.98 18.03
C LEU A 418 49.15 -21.92 18.66
N GLU A 419 49.25 -21.60 19.96
CA GLU A 419 50.51 -21.60 20.69
C GLU A 419 51.08 -23.01 20.90
N VAL A 420 50.22 -24.01 21.12
CA VAL A 420 50.65 -25.42 21.24
C VAL A 420 51.13 -25.95 19.88
N ARG A 421 50.44 -25.62 18.78
CA ARG A 421 50.92 -25.96 17.43
C ARG A 421 52.18 -25.20 17.07
N SER A 422 52.34 -23.95 17.50
CA SER A 422 53.57 -23.19 17.19
C SER A 422 54.83 -23.86 17.77
N LEU A 423 54.71 -24.60 18.87
CA LEU A 423 55.80 -25.43 19.43
C LEU A 423 56.27 -26.53 18.48
N GLU A 424 55.43 -27.02 17.57
CA GLU A 424 55.81 -28.04 16.58
C GLU A 424 56.69 -27.47 15.44
N THR A 425 56.56 -26.16 15.18
CA THR A 425 57.27 -25.47 14.09
C THR A 425 58.48 -24.64 14.57
N CYS A 426 58.62 -24.45 15.88
CA CYS A 426 59.64 -23.57 16.43
C CYS A 426 61.04 -24.18 16.32
N MET A 427 62.05 -23.35 15.97
CA MET A 427 63.45 -23.76 16.05
C MET A 427 63.84 -23.99 17.53
N TYR A 428 64.84 -24.84 17.77
CA TYR A 428 65.28 -25.23 19.12
C TYR A 428 65.94 -24.07 19.91
N ASP A 429 65.13 -23.09 20.30
CA ASP A 429 65.53 -21.91 21.05
C ASP A 429 64.80 -21.89 22.41
N HIS A 430 65.56 -21.93 23.51
CA HIS A 430 64.99 -21.92 24.85
C HIS A 430 64.17 -20.65 25.14
N LYS A 431 64.56 -19.52 24.55
CA LYS A 431 63.90 -18.22 24.77
C LYS A 431 62.49 -18.18 24.18
N THR A 432 62.30 -18.76 22.98
CA THR A 432 60.99 -18.82 22.32
C THR A 432 60.06 -19.79 23.04
N PHE A 433 60.56 -20.94 23.51
CA PHE A 433 59.76 -21.86 24.34
C PHE A 433 59.27 -21.22 25.64
N SER A 434 60.14 -20.47 26.33
CA SER A 434 59.74 -19.74 27.54
C SER A 434 58.67 -18.69 27.25
N GLU A 435 58.77 -17.97 26.12
CA GLU A 435 57.77 -16.98 25.72
C GLU A 435 56.41 -17.62 25.42
N ILE A 436 56.40 -18.72 24.66
CA ILE A 436 55.17 -19.45 24.31
C ILE A 436 54.50 -19.99 25.57
N LEU A 437 55.25 -20.64 26.48
CA LEU A 437 54.72 -21.13 27.75
C LEU A 437 54.15 -20.01 28.63
N ASN A 438 54.79 -18.84 28.66
CA ASN A 438 54.25 -17.67 29.39
C ASN A 438 52.95 -17.16 28.78
N ARG A 439 52.78 -17.24 27.44
CA ARG A 439 51.53 -16.85 26.77
C ARG A 439 50.41 -17.86 27.03
N VAL A 440 50.71 -19.15 27.02
CA VAL A 440 49.76 -20.21 27.41
C VAL A 440 49.37 -20.06 28.87
N GLN A 441 50.32 -19.84 29.78
CA GLN A 441 50.03 -19.65 31.20
C GLN A 441 49.14 -18.43 31.44
N LYS A 442 49.37 -17.30 30.75
CA LYS A 442 48.49 -16.13 30.84
C LYS A 442 47.06 -16.44 30.43
N ALA A 443 46.88 -17.21 29.34
CA ALA A 443 45.55 -17.64 28.91
C ALA A 443 44.89 -18.56 29.96
N VAL A 444 45.65 -19.44 30.62
CA VAL A 444 45.16 -20.27 31.72
C VAL A 444 44.82 -19.45 32.97
N ASP A 445 45.59 -18.41 33.29
CA ASP A 445 45.31 -17.49 34.38
C ASP A 445 44.02 -16.69 34.13
N ASP A 446 43.80 -16.26 32.87
CA ASP A 446 42.55 -15.62 32.43
C ASP A 446 41.33 -16.56 32.60
N LEU A 447 41.49 -17.85 32.31
CA LEU A 447 40.46 -18.86 32.57
C LEU A 447 40.18 -19.00 34.08
N ASN A 448 41.20 -18.90 34.92
CA ASN A 448 41.05 -19.02 36.37
C ASN A 448 40.30 -17.83 36.98
N LEU A 449 40.50 -16.62 36.44
CA LEU A 449 39.77 -15.41 36.84
C LEU A 449 38.25 -15.53 36.61
N HIS A 450 37.83 -16.35 35.65
CA HIS A 450 36.42 -16.59 35.33
C HIS A 450 35.82 -17.80 36.04
N SER A 451 36.56 -18.48 36.92
CA SER A 451 36.10 -19.60 37.76
C SER A 451 35.45 -20.74 36.97
N TYR A 452 36.03 -21.13 35.83
CA TYR A 452 35.55 -22.29 35.06
C TYR A 452 35.66 -23.60 35.86
N SER A 453 34.72 -24.50 35.63
CA SER A 453 34.64 -25.77 36.34
C SER A 453 35.78 -26.70 35.92
N ASN A 454 36.31 -27.53 36.83
CA ASN A 454 37.27 -28.58 36.49
C ASN A 454 38.54 -28.12 35.73
N LEU A 455 38.91 -26.83 35.83
CA LEU A 455 40.13 -26.30 35.19
C LEU A 455 41.40 -27.13 35.49
N PRO A 456 41.64 -27.62 36.72
CA PRO A 456 42.81 -28.46 37.00
C PRO A 456 42.83 -29.77 36.21
N ILE A 457 41.66 -30.32 35.88
CA ILE A 457 41.54 -31.57 35.10
C ILE A 457 41.75 -31.30 33.62
N TRP A 458 41.42 -30.09 33.14
CA TRP A 458 41.63 -29.69 31.75
C TRP A 458 43.07 -29.28 31.45
N VAL A 459 43.77 -28.71 32.44
CA VAL A 459 45.20 -28.35 32.33
C VAL A 459 46.13 -29.57 32.36
N ASN A 460 45.74 -30.63 33.08
CA ASN A 460 46.44 -31.91 33.12
C ASN A 460 46.16 -32.74 31.86
#